data_AF-A0A936X2K2-F1
#
_entry.id   AF-A0A936X2K2-F1
#
_cell.length_a   1.000
_cell.length_b   1.000
_cell.length_c   1.000
_cell.angle_alpha   90.00
_cell.angle_beta   90.00
_cell.angle_gamma   90.00
#
_symmetry.space_group_name_H-M   'P 1'
#
loop_
_entity.id
_entity.type
_entity.pdbx_description
1 polymer ?
#
loop_
_entity_poly.entity_id
_entity_poly.type
_entity_poly.pdbx_seq_one_letter_code
_entity_poly.pdbx_strand_id
1 'polypeptide(L)'
;MLIVGTRLDEDQPAAPGHVRAYDVRTGKRRWIFHTIPQPGEFGYETWEDKDNYKNVGGANSWSGFTLDEEKGILFVPTGSAAYDFYGGKRKGSNLFANCLIALDAATGQRKWHFQSCIMMLG
;
A
#
# COMPACT_ATOMS: atom_id res chain seq x y z
N MET A 1 14.31 -3.18 -14.52
CA MET A 1 13.56 -3.54 -13.30
C MET A 1 12.09 -3.34 -13.60
N LEU A 2 11.22 -4.23 -13.13
CA LEU A 2 9.79 -4.14 -13.34
C LEU A 2 9.13 -3.84 -12.00
N ILE A 3 8.38 -2.75 -11.91
CA ILE A 3 7.57 -2.39 -10.75
C ILE A 3 6.13 -2.79 -11.06
N VAL A 4 5.44 -3.40 -10.10
CA VAL A 4 4.11 -3.96 -10.30
C VAL A 4 3.20 -3.54 -9.16
N GLY A 5 2.04 -2.99 -9.53
CA GLY A 5 0.90 -2.76 -8.66
C GLY A 5 -0.08 -3.93 -8.76
N THR A 6 -1.19 -3.88 -8.05
CA THR A 6 -2.17 -4.96 -8.09
C THR A 6 -3.58 -4.40 -8.14
N ARG A 7 -4.45 -5.09 -8.90
CA ARG A 7 -5.90 -5.03 -8.72
C ARG A 7 -6.29 -6.25 -7.90
N LEU A 8 -7.09 -6.03 -6.86
CA LEU A 8 -7.48 -7.06 -5.90
C LEU A 8 -8.99 -7.02 -5.72
N ASP A 9 -9.50 -7.98 -4.95
CA ASP A 9 -10.88 -7.96 -4.49
C ASP A 9 -11.12 -6.76 -3.55
N GLU A 10 -12.33 -6.24 -3.62
CA GLU A 10 -12.83 -5.15 -2.77
C GLU A 10 -13.54 -5.71 -1.52
N ASP A 11 -13.87 -7.02 -1.54
CA ASP A 11 -14.47 -7.78 -0.42
C ASP A 11 -13.46 -8.66 0.34
N GLN A 12 -13.83 -9.15 1.53
CA GLN A 12 -13.03 -10.10 2.28
C GLN A 12 -13.34 -11.56 1.88
N PRO A 13 -12.31 -12.41 1.72
CA PRO A 13 -10.89 -12.13 1.94
C PRO A 13 -10.21 -11.48 0.72
N ALA A 14 -9.59 -10.31 0.92
CA ALA A 14 -8.75 -9.66 -0.08
C ALA A 14 -7.26 -9.89 0.24
N ALA A 15 -6.43 -10.07 -0.79
CA ALA A 15 -4.99 -10.05 -0.62
C ALA A 15 -4.49 -8.60 -0.39
N PRO A 16 -3.29 -8.39 0.17
CA PRO A 16 -2.74 -7.05 0.36
C PRO A 16 -2.17 -6.45 -0.93
N GLY A 17 -2.42 -5.16 -1.13
CA GLY A 17 -2.07 -4.38 -2.32
C GLY A 17 -0.65 -3.87 -2.43
N HIS A 18 0.29 -4.60 -1.86
CA HIS A 18 1.69 -4.20 -1.78
C HIS A 18 2.29 -3.95 -3.17
N VAL A 19 3.12 -2.90 -3.26
CA VAL A 19 3.89 -2.59 -4.47
C VAL A 19 5.20 -3.36 -4.43
N ARG A 20 5.58 -3.98 -5.54
CA ARG A 20 6.77 -4.84 -5.60
C ARG A 20 7.60 -4.48 -6.82
N ALA A 21 8.92 -4.63 -6.70
CA ALA A 21 9.81 -4.58 -7.84
C ALA A 21 10.59 -5.86 -8.03
N TYR A 22 10.83 -6.20 -9.29
CA TYR A 22 11.53 -7.40 -9.70
C TYR A 22 12.65 -7.08 -10.67
N ASP A 23 13.72 -7.85 -10.59
CA ASP A 23 14.76 -7.86 -11.61
C ASP A 23 14.20 -8.50 -12.89
N VAL A 24 14.31 -7.81 -14.02
CA VAL A 24 13.68 -8.23 -15.29
C VAL A 24 14.38 -9.41 -15.95
N ARG A 25 15.63 -9.70 -15.57
CA ARG A 25 16.41 -10.80 -16.15
C ARG A 25 16.28 -12.07 -15.33
N THR A 26 16.23 -11.93 -14.00
CA THR A 26 16.25 -13.07 -13.07
C THR A 26 14.91 -13.36 -12.40
N GLY A 27 13.95 -12.45 -12.47
CA GLY A 27 12.66 -12.56 -11.77
C GLY A 27 12.76 -12.38 -10.24
N LYS A 28 13.96 -12.17 -9.68
CA LYS A 28 14.14 -12.00 -8.23
C LYS A 28 13.49 -10.70 -7.76
N ARG A 29 12.78 -10.76 -6.62
CA ARG A 29 12.21 -9.57 -5.98
C ARG A 29 13.33 -8.67 -5.45
N ARG A 30 13.37 -7.43 -5.92
CA ARG A 30 14.33 -6.39 -5.54
C ARG A 30 13.91 -5.72 -4.25
N TRP A 31 12.63 -5.34 -4.16
CA TRP A 31 12.04 -4.73 -2.98
C TRP A 31 10.52 -4.95 -2.95
N ILE A 32 9.94 -4.70 -1.78
CA ILE A 32 8.50 -4.67 -1.55
C ILE A 32 8.19 -3.48 -0.64
N PHE A 33 7.13 -2.75 -0.98
CA PHE A 33 6.54 -1.75 -0.11
C PHE A 33 5.19 -2.27 0.39
N HIS A 34 5.08 -2.46 1.70
CA HIS A 34 3.87 -2.93 2.33
C HIS A 34 2.88 -1.76 2.51
N THR A 35 1.86 -1.71 1.66
CA THR A 35 0.76 -0.73 1.76
C THR A 35 -0.11 -0.93 3.00
N ILE A 36 -0.17 -2.18 3.51
CA ILE A 36 -0.65 -2.52 4.85
C ILE A 36 0.61 -2.82 5.68
N PRO A 37 1.03 -1.93 6.59
CA PRO A 37 2.28 -2.06 7.31
C PRO A 37 2.34 -3.31 8.19
N GLN A 38 3.52 -3.91 8.28
CA GLN A 38 3.82 -5.03 9.19
C GLN A 38 4.32 -4.51 10.55
N PRO A 39 4.38 -5.37 11.60
CA PRO A 39 4.95 -5.00 12.88
C PRO A 39 6.35 -4.38 12.74
N GLY A 40 6.52 -3.18 13.30
CA GLY A 40 7.77 -2.40 13.22
C GLY A 40 7.88 -1.46 12.01
N GLU A 41 6.92 -1.48 11.08
CA GLU A 41 6.91 -0.57 9.93
C GLU A 41 6.14 0.72 10.22
N PHE A 42 6.53 1.80 9.54
CA PHE A 42 5.84 3.08 9.66
C PHE A 42 4.37 2.95 9.25
N GLY A 43 3.46 3.47 10.09
CA GLY A 43 2.02 3.40 9.87
C GLY A 43 1.34 2.21 10.55
N TYR A 44 2.09 1.22 11.04
CA TYR A 44 1.52 0.10 11.80
C TYR A 44 0.68 0.55 13.01
N GLU A 45 1.10 1.63 13.66
CA GLU A 45 0.37 2.19 14.79
C GLU A 45 -0.99 2.80 14.46
N THR A 46 -1.25 3.06 13.18
CA THR A 46 -2.53 3.61 12.72
C THR A 46 -3.65 2.57 12.58
N TRP A 47 -3.31 1.29 12.75
CA TRP A 47 -4.26 0.19 12.77
C TRP A 47 -4.48 -0.21 14.23
N GLU A 48 -5.73 -0.14 14.69
CA GLU A 48 -6.07 -0.43 16.09
C GLU A 48 -5.91 -1.92 16.38
N ASP A 49 -6.52 -2.78 15.55
CA ASP A 49 -6.26 -4.22 15.59
C ASP A 49 -4.92 -4.53 14.89
N LYS A 50 -3.99 -5.02 15.71
CA LYS A 50 -2.60 -5.33 15.37
C LYS A 50 -2.44 -6.57 14.50
N ASP A 51 -3.48 -7.39 14.38
CA ASP A 51 -3.51 -8.54 13.47
C ASP A 51 -4.10 -8.21 12.09
N ASN A 52 -4.53 -6.96 11.84
CA ASN A 52 -5.08 -6.55 10.55
C ASN A 52 -4.15 -6.83 9.38
N TYR A 53 -2.82 -6.73 9.54
CA TYR A 53 -1.87 -7.02 8.46
C TYR A 53 -1.91 -8.48 7.97
N LYS A 54 -2.51 -9.39 8.74
CA LYS A 54 -2.69 -10.81 8.37
C LYS A 54 -4.02 -11.06 7.66
N ASN A 55 -5.04 -10.26 7.96
CA ASN A 55 -6.43 -10.58 7.66
C ASN A 55 -7.12 -9.54 6.77
N VAL A 56 -6.52 -8.36 6.60
CA VAL A 56 -7.03 -7.25 5.78
C VAL A 56 -6.25 -7.15 4.48
N GLY A 57 -6.97 -6.92 3.38
CA GLY A 57 -6.41 -6.68 2.06
C GLY A 57 -6.75 -5.30 1.49
N GLY A 58 -6.59 -5.14 0.18
CA GLY A 58 -6.78 -3.87 -0.50
C GLY A 58 -5.59 -2.93 -0.30
N ALA A 59 -5.84 -1.63 -0.14
CA ALA A 59 -4.82 -0.57 -0.15
C ALA A 59 -3.89 -0.69 -1.39
N ASN A 60 -4.50 -1.00 -2.54
CA ASN A 60 -3.83 -1.38 -3.76
C ASN A 60 -3.84 -0.25 -4.79
N SER A 61 -2.83 -0.28 -5.66
CA SER A 61 -2.70 0.65 -6.78
C SER A 61 -3.23 0.00 -8.07
N TRP A 62 -4.56 -0.05 -8.20
CA TRP A 62 -5.21 -0.70 -9.36
C TRP A 62 -5.12 0.14 -10.64
N SER A 63 -5.08 1.47 -10.51
CA SER A 63 -4.99 2.40 -11.63
C SER A 63 -3.57 2.52 -12.20
N GLY A 64 -2.60 1.83 -11.59
CA GLY A 64 -1.18 1.97 -11.89
C GLY A 64 -0.55 3.16 -11.17
N PHE A 65 0.66 3.53 -11.61
CA PHE A 65 1.48 4.57 -10.99
C PHE A 65 2.23 5.34 -12.07
N THR A 66 2.77 6.50 -11.70
CA THR A 66 3.63 7.31 -12.55
C THR A 66 5.05 7.35 -11.98
N LEU A 67 6.03 7.55 -12.86
CA LEU A 67 7.45 7.60 -12.51
C LEU A 67 8.04 8.91 -13.04
N ASP A 68 8.65 9.68 -12.15
CA ASP A 68 9.60 10.73 -12.52
C ASP A 68 10.99 10.07 -12.60
N GLU A 69 11.44 9.80 -13.82
CA GLU A 69 12.71 9.09 -14.07
C GLU A 69 13.92 9.92 -13.68
N GLU A 70 13.88 11.24 -13.89
CA GLU A 70 14.99 12.15 -13.57
C GLU A 70 15.24 12.20 -12.06
N LYS A 71 14.17 12.24 -11.27
CA LYS A 71 14.27 12.26 -9.80
C LYS A 71 14.25 10.86 -9.17
N GLY A 72 13.96 9.82 -9.95
CA GLY A 72 13.80 8.45 -9.46
C GLY A 72 12.64 8.28 -8.47
N ILE A 73 11.54 9.02 -8.65
CA ILE A 73 10.39 9.01 -7.73
C ILE A 73 9.19 8.31 -8.38
N LEU A 74 8.69 7.27 -7.71
CA LEU A 74 7.48 6.56 -8.07
C LEU A 74 6.30 7.11 -7.28
N PHE A 75 5.24 7.54 -7.96
CA PHE A 75 4.01 8.03 -7.35
C PHE A 75 2.92 6.96 -7.43
N VAL A 76 2.54 6.44 -6.27
CA VAL A 76 1.62 5.31 -6.13
C VAL A 76 0.31 5.79 -5.49
N PRO A 77 -0.78 5.93 -6.25
CA PRO A 77 -2.10 6.09 -5.67
C PRO A 77 -2.59 4.75 -5.12
N THR A 78 -3.17 4.75 -3.93
CA THR A 78 -3.72 3.56 -3.27
C THR A 78 -5.21 3.75 -3.01
N GLY A 79 -5.97 2.68 -3.22
CA GLY A 79 -7.37 2.61 -2.87
C GLY A 79 -7.60 2.41 -1.38
N SER A 80 -8.86 2.13 -1.06
CA SER A 80 -9.33 1.79 0.27
C SER A 80 -8.77 0.42 0.74
N ALA A 81 -8.71 0.20 2.05
CA ALA A 81 -8.49 -1.13 2.59
C ALA A 81 -9.81 -1.91 2.62
N ALA A 82 -9.80 -3.20 2.27
CA ALA A 82 -11.01 -4.00 2.27
C ALA A 82 -11.57 -4.16 3.72
N TYR A 83 -12.87 -4.10 3.96
CA TYR A 83 -13.97 -3.88 3.01
C TYR A 83 -14.13 -2.40 2.63
N ASP A 84 -14.44 -2.12 1.38
CA ASP A 84 -14.40 -0.75 0.84
C ASP A 84 -15.35 0.23 1.53
N PHE A 85 -16.56 -0.23 1.89
CA PHE A 85 -17.62 0.63 2.41
C PHE A 85 -17.86 0.46 3.91
N TYR A 86 -17.12 -0.42 4.59
CA TYR A 86 -17.30 -0.73 6.02
C TYR A 86 -15.96 -0.89 6.72
N GLY A 87 -15.58 0.14 7.48
CA GLY A 87 -14.34 0.15 8.26
C GLY A 87 -14.44 -0.47 9.66
N GLY A 88 -15.60 -0.97 10.08
CA GLY A 88 -15.85 -1.32 11.49
C GLY A 88 -14.93 -2.40 12.06
N LYS A 89 -14.39 -3.27 11.19
CA LYS A 89 -13.41 -4.31 11.54
C LYS A 89 -11.94 -3.86 11.41
N ARG A 90 -11.69 -2.64 10.93
CA ARG A 90 -10.35 -2.06 10.72
C ARG A 90 -10.30 -0.64 11.26
N LYS A 91 -10.50 -0.48 12.56
CA LYS A 91 -10.47 0.84 13.20
C LYS A 91 -9.08 1.48 13.14
N GLY A 92 -9.06 2.81 13.28
CA GLY A 92 -7.89 3.66 13.11
C GLY A 92 -7.83 4.33 11.72
N SER A 93 -6.77 5.08 11.44
CA SER A 93 -6.64 5.78 10.15
C SER A 93 -6.19 4.89 8.99
N ASN A 94 -5.78 3.65 9.26
CA ASN A 94 -5.45 2.61 8.28
C ASN A 94 -4.40 3.05 7.25
N LEU A 95 -3.32 3.72 7.66
CA LEU A 95 -2.24 4.10 6.75
C LEU A 95 -1.58 2.83 6.17
N PHE A 96 -1.45 2.63 4.85
CA PHE A 96 -1.50 3.58 3.72
C PHE A 96 -2.71 3.40 2.79
N ALA A 97 -3.92 3.21 3.32
CA ALA A 97 -5.14 3.24 2.51
C ALA A 97 -5.50 4.69 2.11
N ASN A 98 -6.07 4.87 0.91
CA ASN A 98 -6.49 6.17 0.37
C ASN A 98 -5.36 7.22 0.31
N CYS A 99 -4.15 6.78 -0.02
CA CYS A 99 -2.95 7.61 -0.07
C CYS A 99 -2.44 7.86 -1.49
N LEU A 100 -1.80 9.01 -1.69
CA LEU A 100 -0.75 9.19 -2.68
C LEU A 100 0.61 8.99 -2.00
N ILE A 101 1.37 8.00 -2.42
CA ILE A 101 2.65 7.63 -1.82
C ILE A 101 3.78 7.95 -2.80
N ALA A 102 4.82 8.63 -2.33
CA ALA A 102 6.04 8.83 -3.10
C ALA A 102 7.14 7.89 -2.60
N LEU A 103 7.55 6.98 -3.46
CA LEU A 103 8.61 6.00 -3.21
C LEU A 103 9.86 6.34 -4.01
N ASP A 104 11.02 6.02 -3.45
CA ASP A 104 12.24 5.87 -4.22
C ASP A 104 12.11 4.65 -5.14
N ALA A 105 12.16 4.85 -6.46
CA ALA A 105 11.86 3.79 -7.41
C ALA A 105 12.91 2.65 -7.37
N ALA A 106 14.16 2.96 -7.02
CA ALA A 106 15.24 1.99 -6.98
C ALA A 106 15.16 1.07 -5.76
N THR A 107 14.72 1.61 -4.62
CA THR A 107 14.78 0.92 -3.32
C THR A 107 13.42 0.58 -2.72
N GLY A 108 12.34 1.20 -3.19
CA GLY A 108 11.01 1.10 -2.59
C GLY A 108 10.84 1.89 -1.28
N GLN A 109 11.85 2.66 -0.87
CA GLN A 109 11.79 3.44 0.37
C GLN A 109 10.80 4.59 0.25
N ARG A 110 9.98 4.78 1.29
CA ARG A 110 9.04 5.90 1.36
C ARG A 110 9.78 7.21 1.52
N LYS A 111 9.62 8.13 0.57
CA LYS A 111 10.06 9.53 0.69
C LYS A 111 9.03 10.34 1.47
N TRP A 112 7.76 10.29 1.04
CA TRP A 112 6.64 10.94 1.70
C TRP A 112 5.31 10.27 1.29
N HIS A 113 4.22 10.67 1.93
CA HIS A 113 2.87 10.27 1.55
C HIS A 113 1.88 11.38 1.89
N PHE A 114 0.72 11.38 1.24
CA PHE A 114 -0.43 12.20 1.58
C PHE A 114 -1.66 11.29 1.64
N GLN A 115 -2.37 11.26 2.76
CA GLN A 115 -3.59 10.48 2.93
C GLN A 115 -4.81 11.39 2.71
N SER A 116 -5.53 11.16 1.61
CA SER A 116 -6.64 12.03 1.19
C SER A 116 -7.91 11.79 1.99
N CYS A 117 -8.11 10.58 2.51
CA CYS A 117 -9.29 10.22 3.29
C CYS A 117 -8.92 9.35 4.48
N ILE A 118 -9.35 9.77 5.66
CA ILE A 118 -9.26 9.00 6.90
C ILE A 118 -10.67 8.49 7.21
N MET A 119 -10.85 7.18 7.16
CA MET A 119 -12.11 6.54 7.56
C MET A 119 -12.15 6.41 9.09
N MET A 120 -12.42 7.51 9.79
CA MET A 120 -12.68 7.45 11.23
C MET A 120 -14.12 7.00 11.45
N LEU A 121 -14.31 5.74 11.86
CA LEU A 121 -15.54 5.33 12.54
C LEU A 121 -15.33 5.60 14.03
N GLY A 122 -16.02 6.62 14.54
CA GLY A 122 -16.09 6.94 15.97
C GLY A 122 -16.92 5.94 16.77
#